data_AF-A0AAU0WMI8-F1
#
_entry.id   AF-A0AAU0WMI8-F1
#
_cell.length_a   1.000
_cell.length_b   1.000
_cell.length_c   1.000
_cell.angle_alpha   90.00
_cell.angle_beta   90.00
_cell.angle_gamma   90.00
#
_symmetry.space_group_name_H-M   'P 1'
#
loop_
_entity.id
_entity.type
_entity.pdbx_description
1 polymer ?
#
loop_
_entity_poly.entity_id
_entity_poly.type
_entity_poly.pdbx_seq_one_letter_code
_entity_poly.pdbx_strand_id
1 'polypeptide(L)'
;MSELVPGGNLPLPGGALTLRVPGPFDVSALITGESGKVGGDADFVFYNQPDAPGVRLRGDTLTVEPDLLRAGAQRVTLTVTAAEPGTPLGRLPAATLHVTDRLGRTVARFAPPRPQTETLLLLSEIYRRGTDWKLRAIGQGYADGLAGLARDFGVDVVEDRQPSAGFRATIPTQRTAASPARPSVASLPDPDGLLGLVNSARARAGRPPVAPDARLTSAARAHATAMADAGRLSGESRDGVSVHQRISGAGFAYVTVGEHLVSGPRTPAEFLDYCLRTEDARRTLLDPAFTHAGLAHARGPRDGDTYWTALWARPLTQAELSRTQAEVVDLTNAERTRAGLRPLAVDPQLAAAAQAYSTDMATRDFYSHTSPEGTQPWDRAAAAGSRRRTIGENIACGQRSAAEVVDGWMNSPGHRANILKRDFTHIGIGFAGGGRAGTYWTQLFGA
;
A
#
# COMPACT_ATOMS: atom_id res chain seq x y z
N MET A 1 -20.54 26.25 -23.44
CA MET A 1 -19.41 25.79 -22.60
C MET A 1 -19.90 25.82 -21.17
N SER A 2 -20.01 24.66 -20.51
CA SER A 2 -20.45 24.61 -19.12
C SER A 2 -19.25 24.58 -18.19
N GLU A 3 -19.07 25.64 -17.42
CA GLU A 3 -18.13 25.66 -16.30
C GLU A 3 -18.80 24.97 -15.11
N LEU A 4 -18.22 23.84 -14.68
CA LEU A 4 -18.74 23.06 -13.56
C LEU A 4 -18.11 23.57 -12.26
N VAL A 5 -18.90 23.52 -11.19
CA VAL A 5 -18.44 23.68 -9.80
C VAL A 5 -18.44 22.31 -9.11
N PRO A 6 -17.75 22.14 -7.97
CA PRO A 6 -17.81 20.88 -7.21
C PRO A 6 -19.25 20.40 -6.98
N GLY A 7 -19.54 19.13 -7.29
CA GLY A 7 -20.90 18.54 -7.25
C GLY A 7 -21.78 18.84 -8.46
N GLY A 8 -21.41 19.82 -9.30
CA GLY A 8 -22.09 20.15 -10.55
C GLY A 8 -22.05 19.00 -11.54
N ASN A 9 -23.13 18.80 -12.31
CA ASN A 9 -23.24 17.71 -13.27
C ASN A 9 -24.05 18.09 -14.52
N LEU A 10 -23.79 17.39 -15.62
CA LEU A 10 -24.49 17.56 -16.90
C LEU A 10 -24.71 16.23 -17.62
N PRO A 11 -25.75 16.11 -18.48
CA PRO A 11 -25.92 14.96 -19.36
C PRO A 11 -24.86 14.96 -20.47
N LEU A 12 -24.40 13.78 -20.89
CA LEU A 12 -23.40 13.64 -21.95
C LEU A 12 -24.07 13.56 -23.34
N PRO A 13 -23.44 14.12 -24.39
CA PRO A 13 -24.01 14.15 -25.75
C PRO A 13 -23.98 12.81 -26.51
N GLY A 14 -23.62 11.70 -25.84
CA GLY A 14 -23.41 10.37 -26.43
C GLY A 14 -22.09 10.25 -27.21
N GLY A 15 -21.58 9.02 -27.33
CA GLY A 15 -20.32 8.71 -28.01
C GLY A 15 -19.05 9.11 -27.23
N ALA A 16 -17.92 9.14 -27.93
CA ALA A 16 -16.60 9.38 -27.34
C ALA A 16 -16.43 10.79 -26.79
N LEU A 17 -15.83 10.86 -25.59
CA LEU A 17 -15.40 12.07 -24.93
C LEU A 17 -13.89 12.06 -24.77
N THR A 18 -13.29 13.24 -24.87
CA THR A 18 -11.87 13.45 -24.61
C THR A 18 -11.72 14.31 -23.36
N LEU A 19 -11.03 13.77 -22.35
CA LEU A 19 -10.73 14.42 -21.08
C LEU A 19 -9.23 14.72 -21.04
N ARG A 20 -8.87 15.97 -20.78
CA ARG A 20 -7.47 16.42 -20.65
C ARG A 20 -7.29 17.28 -19.42
N VAL A 21 -6.15 17.10 -18.75
CA VAL A 21 -5.73 17.93 -17.62
C VAL A 21 -4.32 18.46 -17.92
N PRO A 22 -4.20 19.63 -18.56
CA PRO A 22 -2.91 20.18 -18.94
C PRO A 22 -2.05 20.50 -17.71
N GLY A 23 -0.77 20.17 -17.77
CA GLY A 23 0.21 20.49 -16.72
C GLY A 23 1.05 19.27 -16.33
N PRO A 24 1.80 19.38 -15.23
CA PRO A 24 2.67 18.30 -14.73
C PRO A 24 1.87 17.27 -13.94
N PHE A 25 0.86 16.66 -14.57
CA PHE A 25 -0.03 15.68 -13.94
C PHE A 25 0.00 14.35 -14.68
N ASP A 26 -0.08 13.27 -13.92
CA ASP A 26 -0.43 11.97 -14.44
C ASP A 26 -1.94 11.75 -14.30
N VAL A 27 -2.55 11.33 -15.41
CA VAL A 27 -3.99 11.08 -15.50
C VAL A 27 -4.24 9.57 -15.45
N SER A 28 -5.21 9.18 -14.63
CA SER A 28 -5.67 7.79 -14.52
C SER A 28 -7.19 7.72 -14.43
N ALA A 29 -7.76 6.55 -14.69
CA ALA A 29 -9.19 6.33 -14.66
C ALA A 29 -9.58 4.99 -14.04
N LEU A 30 -10.67 4.99 -13.27
CA LEU A 30 -11.21 3.83 -12.59
C LEU A 30 -12.61 3.49 -13.09
N ILE A 31 -12.80 2.28 -13.59
CA ILE A 31 -14.09 1.77 -14.06
C ILE A 31 -14.72 0.95 -12.92
N THR A 32 -15.81 1.44 -12.37
CA THR A 32 -16.47 0.83 -11.20
C THR A 32 -17.88 0.35 -11.52
N GLY A 33 -18.27 -0.75 -10.89
CA GLY A 33 -19.63 -1.29 -10.96
C GLY A 33 -20.58 -0.65 -9.95
N GLU A 34 -21.75 -1.24 -9.77
CA GLU A 34 -22.79 -0.76 -8.85
C GLU A 34 -22.33 -0.73 -7.38
N SER A 35 -21.40 -1.60 -7.00
CA SER A 35 -20.78 -1.63 -5.66
C SER A 35 -19.84 -0.45 -5.40
N GLY A 36 -19.55 0.38 -6.40
CA GLY A 36 -18.55 1.44 -6.33
C GLY A 36 -17.10 0.96 -6.42
N LYS A 37 -16.87 -0.35 -6.57
CA LYS A 37 -15.55 -0.97 -6.70
C LYS A 37 -15.22 -1.35 -8.15
N VAL A 38 -13.93 -1.48 -8.46
CA VAL A 38 -13.46 -2.05 -9.72
C VAL A 38 -13.79 -3.56 -9.79
N GLY A 39 -13.93 -4.09 -11.00
CA GLY A 39 -14.18 -5.51 -11.25
C GLY A 39 -12.90 -6.37 -11.33
N GLY A 40 -11.73 -5.74 -11.31
CA GLY A 40 -10.39 -6.32 -11.37
C GLY A 40 -9.39 -5.33 -11.98
N ASP A 41 -8.13 -5.74 -12.13
CA ASP A 41 -7.04 -4.85 -12.55
C ASP A 41 -7.30 -4.17 -13.90
N ALA A 42 -7.95 -4.86 -14.83
CA ALA A 42 -8.31 -4.35 -16.17
C ALA A 42 -9.21 -3.10 -16.15
N ASP A 43 -9.83 -2.79 -15.01
CA ASP A 43 -10.69 -1.61 -14.84
C ASP A 43 -9.93 -0.36 -14.35
N PHE A 44 -8.62 -0.48 -14.10
CA PHE A 44 -7.77 0.65 -13.78
C PHE A 44 -6.91 1.05 -14.99
N VAL A 45 -7.17 2.22 -15.55
CA VAL A 45 -6.43 2.75 -16.71
C VAL A 45 -5.42 3.78 -16.24
N PHE A 46 -4.15 3.55 -16.54
CA PHE A 46 -3.02 4.43 -16.21
C PHE A 46 -1.90 4.22 -17.23
N TYR A 47 -0.77 4.91 -17.09
CA TYR A 47 0.27 4.93 -18.12
C TYR A 47 0.80 3.55 -18.53
N ASN A 48 0.86 2.59 -17.59
CA ASN A 48 1.31 1.21 -17.84
C ASN A 48 0.18 0.25 -18.24
N GLN A 49 -1.07 0.63 -18.03
CA GLN A 49 -2.24 -0.10 -18.52
C GLN A 49 -3.18 0.89 -19.23
N PRO A 50 -2.82 1.33 -20.45
CA PRO A 50 -3.46 2.49 -21.05
C PRO A 50 -4.78 2.18 -21.77
N ASP A 51 -5.29 0.95 -21.68
CA ASP A 51 -6.48 0.51 -22.40
C ASP A 51 -7.37 -0.37 -21.51
N ALA A 52 -8.67 -0.07 -21.52
CA ALA A 52 -9.75 -0.89 -20.99
C ALA A 52 -10.96 -0.78 -21.95
N PRO A 53 -11.95 -1.71 -21.91
CA PRO A 53 -13.16 -1.58 -22.71
C PRO A 53 -13.82 -0.20 -22.48
N GLY A 54 -13.93 0.61 -23.53
CA GLY A 54 -14.52 1.95 -23.49
C GLY A 54 -13.66 3.04 -22.85
N VAL A 55 -12.42 2.78 -22.43
CA VAL A 55 -11.52 3.81 -21.87
C VAL A 55 -10.10 3.63 -22.41
N ARG A 56 -9.48 4.70 -22.88
CA ARG A 56 -8.13 4.69 -23.43
C ARG A 56 -7.34 5.92 -23.01
N LEU A 57 -6.11 5.73 -22.54
CA LEU A 57 -5.16 6.79 -22.22
C LEU A 57 -4.05 6.85 -23.28
N ARG A 58 -3.77 8.03 -23.83
CA ARG A 58 -2.63 8.27 -24.74
C ARG A 58 -1.98 9.60 -24.34
N GLY A 59 -0.74 9.54 -23.87
CA GLY A 59 -0.09 10.72 -23.27
C GLY A 59 -0.92 11.26 -22.11
N ASP A 60 -1.28 12.54 -22.15
CA ASP A 60 -2.11 13.22 -21.15
C ASP A 60 -3.61 13.22 -21.48
N THR A 61 -4.01 12.44 -22.49
CA THR A 61 -5.35 12.48 -23.07
C THR A 61 -6.09 11.17 -22.79
N LEU A 62 -7.18 11.26 -22.02
CA LEU A 62 -8.07 10.15 -21.72
C LEU A 62 -9.31 10.21 -22.61
N THR A 63 -9.52 9.20 -23.43
CA THR A 63 -10.73 9.00 -24.23
C THR A 63 -11.67 8.04 -23.51
N VAL A 64 -12.94 8.42 -23.36
CA VAL A 64 -13.98 7.58 -22.74
C VAL A 64 -15.16 7.44 -23.69
N GLU A 65 -15.54 6.20 -23.98
CA GLU A 65 -16.73 5.80 -24.74
C GLU A 65 -17.65 4.99 -23.82
N PRO A 66 -18.59 5.64 -23.12
CA PRO A 66 -19.39 4.99 -22.08
C PRO A 66 -20.19 3.78 -22.57
N ASP A 67 -20.61 3.78 -23.84
CA ASP A 67 -21.39 2.70 -24.45
C ASP A 67 -20.56 1.45 -24.77
N LEU A 68 -19.22 1.57 -24.76
CA LEU A 68 -18.27 0.47 -24.99
C LEU A 68 -17.65 -0.07 -23.69
N LEU A 69 -18.09 0.45 -22.53
CA LEU A 69 -17.65 -0.07 -21.24
C LEU A 69 -18.08 -1.53 -21.07
N ARG A 70 -17.32 -2.28 -20.27
CA ARG A 70 -17.67 -3.67 -19.96
C ARG A 70 -19.06 -3.77 -19.31
N ALA A 71 -19.68 -4.95 -19.46
CA ALA A 71 -20.95 -5.24 -18.79
C ALA A 71 -20.86 -4.99 -17.28
N GLY A 72 -21.88 -4.33 -16.72
CA GLY A 72 -21.96 -4.00 -15.30
C GLY A 72 -21.15 -2.77 -14.87
N ALA A 73 -20.42 -2.10 -15.76
CA ALA A 73 -19.82 -0.80 -15.45
C ALA A 73 -20.92 0.26 -15.24
N GLN A 74 -20.82 1.01 -14.16
CA GLN A 74 -21.76 2.07 -13.79
C GLN A 74 -21.11 3.44 -13.72
N ARG A 75 -19.78 3.49 -13.57
CA ARG A 75 -19.04 4.73 -13.39
C ARG A 75 -17.60 4.64 -13.88
N VAL A 76 -17.10 5.70 -14.50
CA VAL A 76 -15.68 5.94 -14.79
C VAL A 76 -15.23 7.16 -13.99
N THR A 77 -14.24 7.01 -13.12
CA THR A 77 -13.76 8.08 -12.24
C THR A 77 -12.38 8.53 -12.69
N LEU A 78 -12.21 9.82 -12.96
CA LEU A 78 -10.94 10.42 -13.37
C LEU A 78 -10.14 10.83 -12.13
N THR A 79 -8.90 10.36 -12.06
CA THR A 79 -7.95 10.71 -11.01
C THR A 79 -6.73 11.41 -11.59
N VAL A 80 -6.16 12.32 -10.81
CA VAL A 80 -4.86 12.95 -11.13
C VAL A 80 -3.90 12.87 -9.95
N THR A 81 -2.64 12.62 -10.28
CA THR A 81 -1.49 12.73 -9.38
C THR A 81 -0.47 13.69 -10.00
N ALA A 82 0.51 14.14 -9.23
CA ALA A 82 1.64 14.85 -9.80
C ALA A 82 2.46 13.90 -10.69
N ALA A 83 2.94 14.39 -11.84
CA ALA A 83 3.84 13.63 -12.72
C ALA A 83 5.21 13.37 -12.07
N GLU A 84 5.59 14.21 -11.11
CA GLU A 84 6.75 13.97 -10.25
C GLU A 84 6.29 13.28 -8.95
N PRO A 85 6.70 12.03 -8.70
CA PRO A 85 6.29 11.27 -7.52
C PRO A 85 6.55 12.02 -6.21
N GLY A 86 5.59 11.96 -5.28
CA GLY A 86 5.70 12.62 -3.97
C GLY A 86 5.45 14.14 -3.95
N THR A 87 5.17 14.75 -5.10
CA THR A 87 4.83 16.18 -5.16
C THR A 87 3.38 16.43 -4.73
N PRO A 88 3.11 17.23 -3.66
CA PRO A 88 1.75 17.61 -3.30
C PRO A 88 1.11 18.44 -4.40
N LEU A 89 -0.14 18.14 -4.75
CA LEU A 89 -0.85 18.82 -5.83
C LEU A 89 -1.01 20.32 -5.58
N GLY A 90 -1.01 20.75 -4.30
CA GLY A 90 -1.08 22.17 -3.92
C GLY A 90 0.13 23.01 -4.35
N ARG A 91 1.24 22.38 -4.75
CA ARG A 91 2.45 23.05 -5.28
C ARG A 91 2.45 23.20 -6.80
N LEU A 92 1.47 22.60 -7.48
CA LEU A 92 1.35 22.61 -8.93
C LEU A 92 0.32 23.65 -9.39
N PRO A 93 0.28 23.99 -10.70
CA PRO A 93 -0.84 24.73 -11.27
C PRO A 93 -2.19 24.08 -10.95
N ALA A 94 -3.31 24.79 -11.09
CA ALA A 94 -4.61 24.17 -10.85
C ALA A 94 -4.88 23.07 -11.90
N ALA A 95 -5.14 21.83 -11.44
CA ALA A 95 -5.47 20.67 -12.28
C ALA A 95 -6.82 20.86 -12.98
N THR A 96 -6.85 21.68 -14.01
CA THR A 96 -8.06 22.08 -14.71
C THR A 96 -8.44 21.00 -15.72
N LEU A 97 -9.62 20.41 -15.53
CA LEU A 97 -10.19 19.43 -16.44
C LEU A 97 -10.85 20.13 -17.63
N HIS A 98 -10.49 19.70 -18.84
CA HIS A 98 -11.11 20.06 -20.10
C HIS A 98 -11.78 18.82 -20.71
N VAL A 99 -13.08 18.91 -21.03
CA VAL A 99 -13.84 17.82 -21.65
C VAL A 99 -14.36 18.28 -23.01
N THR A 100 -14.02 17.54 -24.07
CA THR A 100 -14.53 17.77 -25.43
C THR A 100 -15.27 16.54 -25.97
N ASP A 101 -16.20 16.76 -26.90
CA ASP A 101 -16.84 15.67 -27.64
C ASP A 101 -15.97 15.18 -28.81
N ARG A 102 -16.44 14.15 -29.52
CA ARG A 102 -15.79 13.59 -30.72
C ARG A 102 -15.52 14.60 -31.84
N LEU A 103 -16.21 15.73 -31.87
CA LEU A 103 -16.03 16.81 -32.85
C LEU A 103 -15.08 17.91 -32.33
N GLY A 104 -14.47 17.70 -31.16
CA GLY A 104 -13.59 18.67 -30.51
C GLY A 104 -14.32 19.83 -29.82
N ARG A 105 -15.66 19.79 -29.73
CA ARG A 105 -16.44 20.87 -29.10
C ARG A 105 -16.37 20.74 -27.59
N THR A 106 -16.11 21.84 -26.89
CA THR A 106 -16.05 21.84 -25.41
C THR A 106 -17.41 21.53 -24.79
N VAL A 107 -17.47 20.41 -24.07
CA VAL A 107 -18.62 19.94 -23.29
C VAL A 107 -18.59 20.58 -21.90
N ALA A 108 -17.45 20.46 -21.21
CA ALA A 108 -17.30 20.94 -19.83
C ALA A 108 -15.89 21.43 -19.55
N ARG A 109 -15.77 22.34 -18.59
CA ARG A 109 -14.50 22.69 -17.93
C ARG A 109 -14.70 22.69 -16.42
N PHE A 110 -13.74 22.19 -15.67
CA PHE A 110 -13.78 22.18 -14.21
C PHE A 110 -12.40 22.50 -13.64
N ALA A 111 -12.33 23.50 -12.76
CA ALA A 111 -11.16 23.78 -11.95
C ALA A 111 -11.48 23.42 -10.49
N PRO A 112 -10.83 22.40 -9.91
CA PRO A 112 -11.08 22.02 -8.52
C PRO A 112 -10.55 23.09 -7.55
N PRO A 113 -11.07 23.16 -6.32
CA PRO A 113 -10.44 23.91 -5.23
C PRO A 113 -8.98 23.48 -5.07
N ARG A 114 -8.10 24.41 -4.68
CA ARG A 114 -6.67 24.09 -4.52
C ARG A 114 -6.49 23.04 -3.41
N PRO A 115 -5.92 21.86 -3.72
CA PRO A 115 -5.50 20.92 -2.69
C PRO A 115 -4.39 21.54 -1.84
N GLN A 116 -4.33 21.17 -0.58
CA GLN A 116 -3.33 21.68 0.37
C GLN A 116 -2.22 20.66 0.59
N THR A 117 -2.61 19.43 0.92
CA THR A 117 -1.68 18.36 1.34
C THR A 117 -1.84 17.08 0.51
N GLU A 118 -2.87 17.04 -0.33
CA GLU A 118 -3.28 15.86 -1.08
C GLU A 118 -2.34 15.61 -2.26
N THR A 119 -2.00 14.34 -2.46
CA THR A 119 -1.10 13.84 -3.51
C THR A 119 -1.87 13.20 -4.66
N LEU A 120 -3.16 12.91 -4.45
CA LEU A 120 -4.10 12.43 -5.46
C LEU A 120 -5.40 13.22 -5.38
N LEU A 121 -6.04 13.45 -6.53
CA LEU A 121 -7.33 14.15 -6.63
C LEU A 121 -8.31 13.40 -7.55
N LEU A 122 -9.52 13.14 -7.04
CA LEU A 122 -10.68 12.77 -7.85
C LEU A 122 -11.24 14.02 -8.52
N LEU A 123 -11.06 14.15 -9.83
CA LEU A 123 -11.51 15.33 -10.57
C LEU A 123 -12.96 15.24 -10.99
N SER A 124 -13.36 14.10 -11.55
CA SER A 124 -14.70 13.92 -12.11
C SER A 124 -15.11 12.47 -12.14
N GLU A 125 -16.41 12.24 -12.26
CA GLU A 125 -16.97 10.93 -12.57
C GLU A 125 -17.94 11.04 -13.75
N ILE A 126 -17.83 10.09 -14.67
CA ILE A 126 -18.85 9.78 -15.67
C ILE A 126 -19.67 8.63 -15.08
N TYR A 127 -20.95 8.84 -14.82
CA TYR A 127 -21.79 7.87 -14.12
C TYR A 127 -23.11 7.67 -14.87
N ARG A 128 -23.64 6.45 -14.75
CA ARG A 128 -24.91 6.09 -15.35
C ARG A 128 -26.06 6.55 -14.45
N ARG A 129 -27.09 7.17 -15.04
CA ARG A 129 -28.34 7.52 -14.37
C ARG A 129 -29.51 7.13 -15.26
N GLY A 130 -30.14 5.99 -14.94
CA GLY A 130 -31.13 5.37 -15.82
C GLY A 130 -30.45 4.82 -17.08
N THR A 131 -30.97 5.16 -18.26
CA THR A 131 -30.36 4.78 -19.54
C THR A 131 -29.21 5.70 -19.97
N ASP A 132 -29.10 6.88 -19.37
CA ASP A 132 -28.22 7.94 -19.83
C ASP A 132 -26.94 8.04 -19.01
N TRP A 133 -25.88 8.56 -19.63
CA TRP A 133 -24.62 8.88 -18.97
C TRP A 133 -24.52 10.37 -18.64
N LYS A 134 -23.97 10.66 -17.46
CA LYS A 134 -23.77 12.03 -16.96
C LYS A 134 -22.33 12.23 -16.51
N LEU A 135 -21.82 13.45 -16.65
CA LEU A 135 -20.56 13.89 -16.06
C LEU A 135 -20.86 14.66 -14.77
N ARG A 136 -20.11 14.40 -13.69
CA ARG A 136 -20.10 15.19 -12.46
C ARG A 136 -18.68 15.63 -12.11
N ALA A 137 -18.53 16.88 -11.72
CA ALA A 137 -17.30 17.41 -11.14
C ALA A 137 -17.24 17.05 -9.65
N ILE A 138 -16.09 16.54 -9.18
CA ILE A 138 -15.87 16.12 -7.80
C ILE A 138 -14.94 17.11 -7.11
N GLY A 139 -13.64 17.04 -7.37
CA GLY A 139 -12.62 17.89 -6.74
C GLY A 139 -12.26 17.46 -5.31
N GLN A 140 -12.27 16.16 -5.03
CA GLN A 140 -11.96 15.61 -3.71
C GLN A 140 -10.54 15.03 -3.69
N GLY A 141 -9.72 15.43 -2.73
CA GLY A 141 -8.34 14.98 -2.60
C GLY A 141 -8.15 13.84 -1.60
N TYR A 142 -7.07 13.09 -1.78
CA TYR A 142 -6.61 12.03 -0.88
C TYR A 142 -5.22 12.38 -0.36
N ALA A 143 -5.11 12.51 0.97
CA ALA A 143 -3.84 12.78 1.63
C ALA A 143 -2.93 11.54 1.65
N ASP A 144 -3.51 10.34 1.67
CA ASP A 144 -2.84 9.05 1.57
C ASP A 144 -2.70 8.56 0.11
N GLY A 145 -2.96 9.45 -0.86
CA GLY A 145 -2.64 9.26 -2.27
C GLY A 145 -3.30 8.03 -2.91
N LEU A 146 -2.54 7.32 -3.73
CA LEU A 146 -2.99 6.14 -4.45
C LEU A 146 -3.35 4.97 -3.51
N ALA A 147 -2.76 4.90 -2.32
CA ALA A 147 -3.08 3.90 -1.31
C ALA A 147 -4.48 4.09 -0.70
N GLY A 148 -4.90 5.35 -0.51
CA GLY A 148 -6.28 5.67 -0.11
C GLY A 148 -7.30 5.32 -1.19
N LEU A 149 -6.96 5.64 -2.43
CA LEU A 149 -7.76 5.27 -3.60
C LEU A 149 -7.91 3.74 -3.73
N ALA A 150 -6.81 3.00 -3.58
CA ALA A 150 -6.79 1.54 -3.66
C ALA A 150 -7.72 0.90 -2.62
N ARG A 151 -7.72 1.42 -1.38
CA ARG A 151 -8.61 0.98 -0.30
C ARG A 151 -10.08 1.21 -0.63
N ASP A 152 -10.41 2.40 -1.14
CA ASP A 152 -11.79 2.84 -1.30
C ASP A 152 -12.43 2.30 -2.59
N PHE A 153 -11.62 2.05 -3.63
CA PHE A 153 -12.09 1.61 -4.94
C PHE A 153 -11.73 0.13 -5.27
N GLY A 154 -10.89 -0.51 -4.46
CA GLY A 154 -10.51 -1.92 -4.59
C GLY A 154 -9.46 -2.20 -5.67
N VAL A 155 -8.48 -1.30 -5.82
CA VAL A 155 -7.50 -1.28 -6.93
C VAL A 155 -6.17 -1.87 -6.46
N ASP A 156 -5.61 -2.82 -7.21
CA ASP A 156 -4.25 -3.32 -6.99
C ASP A 156 -3.23 -2.46 -7.80
N VAL A 157 -2.16 -2.00 -7.14
CA VAL A 157 -1.22 -1.01 -7.70
C VAL A 157 0.18 -1.61 -7.87
N VAL A 158 0.70 -1.57 -9.09
CA VAL A 158 2.08 -1.94 -9.47
C VAL A 158 2.85 -0.67 -9.86
N GLU A 159 3.96 -0.37 -9.18
CA GLU A 159 4.95 0.63 -9.62
C GLU A 159 6.02 -0.04 -10.49
N ASP A 160 6.25 0.45 -11.72
CA ASP A 160 7.40 0.08 -12.55
C ASP A 160 8.51 1.13 -12.45
N ARG A 161 9.76 0.66 -12.38
CA ARG A 161 10.96 1.51 -12.52
C ARG A 161 11.85 1.02 -13.67
N GLN A 162 12.27 1.95 -14.52
CA GLN A 162 13.23 1.76 -15.62
C GLN A 162 14.64 1.35 -15.11
N PRO A 163 15.43 0.64 -15.95
CA PRO A 163 16.58 -0.15 -15.49
C PRO A 163 17.87 0.67 -15.32
N SER A 164 18.63 0.37 -14.27
CA SER A 164 20.04 0.78 -14.15
C SER A 164 20.98 -0.43 -14.19
N ALA A 165 22.10 -0.23 -14.88
CA ALA A 165 23.07 -1.24 -15.31
C ALA A 165 23.67 -2.10 -14.19
N GLY A 166 24.06 -3.31 -14.58
CA GLY A 166 24.27 -4.45 -13.70
C GLY A 166 25.50 -4.38 -12.80
N PHE A 167 25.37 -5.01 -11.65
CA PHE A 167 26.49 -5.48 -10.85
C PHE A 167 26.25 -6.94 -10.47
N ARG A 168 27.17 -7.79 -10.89
CA ARG A 168 27.24 -9.21 -10.53
C ARG A 168 27.77 -9.30 -9.10
N ALA A 169 27.02 -9.88 -8.18
CA ALA A 169 27.50 -10.20 -6.84
C ALA A 169 27.66 -11.72 -6.68
N THR A 170 28.86 -12.12 -6.26
CA THR A 170 29.29 -13.48 -5.94
C THR A 170 28.71 -13.94 -4.60
N ILE A 171 28.31 -15.21 -4.54
CA ILE A 171 27.78 -15.88 -3.34
C ILE A 171 28.94 -16.27 -2.41
N PRO A 172 28.94 -15.91 -1.11
CA PRO A 172 29.79 -16.54 -0.12
C PRO A 172 29.03 -17.63 0.65
N THR A 173 29.70 -18.76 0.82
CA THR A 173 29.28 -19.97 1.54
C THR A 173 29.12 -19.73 3.05
N GLN A 174 28.05 -20.29 3.61
CA GLN A 174 27.76 -20.31 5.05
C GLN A 174 28.81 -21.09 5.84
N ARG A 175 29.26 -20.53 6.96
CA ARG A 175 30.01 -21.25 8.00
C ARG A 175 29.16 -21.30 9.27
N THR A 176 28.86 -22.52 9.70
CA THR A 176 28.13 -22.86 10.93
C THR A 176 28.86 -22.36 12.17
N ALA A 177 28.15 -21.65 13.05
CA ALA A 177 28.61 -21.32 14.40
C ALA A 177 27.49 -21.55 15.42
N ALA A 178 27.89 -22.14 16.55
CA ALA A 178 27.05 -22.68 17.60
C ALA A 178 26.23 -21.62 18.38
N SER A 179 25.14 -22.09 19.01
CA SER A 179 24.26 -21.29 19.88
C SER A 179 25.00 -20.69 21.09
N PRO A 180 24.76 -19.41 21.43
CA PRO A 180 24.96 -18.91 22.78
C PRO A 180 23.63 -18.72 23.54
N ALA A 181 23.75 -18.81 24.86
CA ALA A 181 22.70 -18.77 25.87
C ALA A 181 21.85 -17.49 25.87
N ARG A 182 20.66 -17.57 26.49
CA ARG A 182 19.72 -16.46 26.71
C ARG A 182 20.42 -15.23 27.32
N PRO A 183 20.38 -14.05 26.68
CA PRO A 183 20.83 -12.82 27.33
C PRO A 183 19.76 -12.30 28.30
N SER A 184 20.20 -11.86 29.48
CA SER A 184 19.42 -11.04 30.40
C SER A 184 19.07 -9.72 29.72
N VAL A 185 17.80 -9.29 29.80
CA VAL A 185 17.33 -8.02 29.26
C VAL A 185 17.99 -6.87 30.03
N ALA A 186 19.06 -6.31 29.48
CA ALA A 186 19.55 -5.01 29.90
C ALA A 186 18.49 -3.96 29.49
N SER A 187 17.90 -3.28 30.46
CA SER A 187 16.95 -2.20 30.24
C SER A 187 17.63 -1.08 29.44
N LEU A 188 17.14 -0.84 28.22
CA LEU A 188 17.54 0.32 27.42
C LEU A 188 17.19 1.62 28.19
N PRO A 189 17.99 2.69 28.06
CA PRO A 189 17.69 3.96 28.71
C PRO A 189 16.32 4.50 28.24
N ASP A 190 15.40 4.75 29.19
CA ASP A 190 14.16 5.52 29.00
C ASP A 190 14.32 6.85 29.75
N PRO A 191 15.15 7.78 29.24
CA PRO A 191 15.57 8.97 29.99
C PRO A 191 14.40 9.86 30.41
N ASP A 192 13.26 9.78 29.71
CA ASP A 192 12.08 10.61 29.96
C ASP A 192 10.91 9.81 30.57
N GLY A 193 11.06 8.51 30.82
CA GLY A 193 10.00 7.65 31.38
C GLY A 193 8.79 7.42 30.46
N LEU A 194 8.91 7.74 29.17
CA LEU A 194 7.81 7.73 28.21
C LEU A 194 7.30 6.30 27.98
N LEU A 195 8.19 5.32 27.85
CA LEU A 195 7.79 3.94 27.64
C LEU A 195 7.07 3.39 28.87
N GLY A 196 7.49 3.80 30.07
CA GLY A 196 6.80 3.49 31.32
C GLY A 196 5.35 4.00 31.35
N LEU A 197 5.12 5.24 30.89
CA LEU A 197 3.78 5.82 30.79
C LEU A 197 2.91 5.08 29.77
N VAL A 198 3.45 4.77 28.60
CA VAL A 198 2.77 4.00 27.55
C VAL A 198 2.36 2.62 28.07
N ASN A 199 3.28 1.89 28.70
CA ASN A 199 2.99 0.56 29.24
C ASN A 199 1.99 0.60 30.39
N SER A 200 2.00 1.67 31.20
CA SER A 200 0.97 1.90 32.22
C SER A 200 -0.41 2.13 31.61
N ALA A 201 -0.50 2.90 30.50
CA ALA A 201 -1.75 3.09 29.78
C ALA A 201 -2.27 1.80 29.13
N ARG A 202 -1.37 1.01 28.51
CA ARG A 202 -1.69 -0.31 27.96
C ARG A 202 -2.21 -1.26 29.05
N ALA A 203 -1.56 -1.29 30.22
CA ALA A 203 -2.00 -2.10 31.35
C ALA A 203 -3.40 -1.71 31.85
N ARG A 204 -3.71 -0.41 31.99
CA ARG A 204 -5.05 0.08 32.35
C ARG A 204 -6.13 -0.35 31.35
N ALA A 205 -5.76 -0.52 30.08
CA ALA A 205 -6.64 -0.99 29.02
C ALA A 205 -6.65 -2.53 28.84
N GLY A 206 -5.99 -3.29 29.73
CA GLY A 206 -5.89 -4.75 29.63
C GLY A 206 -5.06 -5.22 28.41
N ARG A 207 -4.08 -4.42 27.99
CA ARG A 207 -3.18 -4.73 26.86
C ARG A 207 -1.79 -5.11 27.35
N PRO A 208 -1.10 -6.06 26.67
CA PRO A 208 0.26 -6.44 27.04
C PRO A 208 1.23 -5.27 26.84
N PRO A 209 2.30 -5.17 27.63
CA PRO A 209 3.31 -4.13 27.46
C PRO A 209 4.08 -4.32 26.15
N VAL A 210 4.68 -3.23 25.67
CA VAL A 210 5.65 -3.23 24.58
C VAL A 210 7.08 -3.11 25.12
N ALA A 211 8.01 -3.85 24.51
CA ALA A 211 9.44 -3.81 24.83
C ALA A 211 10.14 -2.68 24.04
N PRO A 212 11.16 -2.02 24.60
CA PRO A 212 11.96 -1.07 23.83
C PRO A 212 12.82 -1.81 22.79
N ASP A 213 12.98 -1.24 21.60
CA ASP A 213 13.98 -1.69 20.61
C ASP A 213 14.88 -0.53 20.17
N ALA A 214 16.20 -0.72 20.25
CA ALA A 214 17.18 0.32 19.95
C ALA A 214 17.16 0.76 18.48
N ARG A 215 16.85 -0.13 17.54
CA ARG A 215 16.76 0.18 16.10
C ARG A 215 15.54 1.04 15.82
N LEU A 216 14.39 0.69 16.39
CA LEU A 216 13.18 1.51 16.31
C LEU A 216 13.41 2.88 16.96
N THR A 217 14.04 2.95 18.13
CA THR A 217 14.36 4.22 18.79
C THR A 217 15.32 5.07 17.97
N SER A 218 16.32 4.45 17.32
CA SER A 218 17.23 5.15 16.41
C SER A 218 16.49 5.73 15.21
N ALA A 219 15.61 4.94 14.58
CA ALA A 219 14.78 5.38 13.45
C ALA A 219 13.82 6.51 13.85
N ALA A 220 13.17 6.38 15.01
CA ALA A 220 12.29 7.39 15.57
C ALA A 220 13.04 8.69 15.85
N ARG A 221 14.25 8.61 16.42
CA ARG A 221 15.08 9.79 16.74
C ARG A 221 15.51 10.53 15.48
N ALA A 222 16.02 9.80 14.49
CA ALA A 222 16.39 10.39 13.22
C ALA A 222 15.21 11.12 12.55
N HIS A 223 14.01 10.52 12.62
CA HIS A 223 12.81 11.13 12.06
C HIS A 223 12.36 12.36 12.87
N ALA A 224 12.29 12.28 14.19
CA ALA A 224 11.95 13.40 15.05
C ALA A 224 12.89 14.59 14.83
N THR A 225 14.20 14.35 14.73
CA THR A 225 15.20 15.39 14.39
C THR A 225 14.94 16.00 13.02
N ALA A 226 14.66 15.19 12.00
CA ALA A 226 14.35 15.70 10.65
C ALA A 226 13.07 16.57 10.62
N MET A 227 12.02 16.18 11.36
CA MET A 227 10.81 17.00 11.50
C MET A 227 11.09 18.30 12.24
N ALA A 228 11.88 18.25 13.31
CA ALA A 228 12.29 19.42 14.09
C ALA A 228 13.10 20.42 13.25
N ASP A 229 14.07 19.95 12.47
CA ASP A 229 14.87 20.79 11.56
C ASP A 229 14.01 21.41 10.44
N ALA A 230 12.97 20.70 10.00
CA ALA A 230 12.04 21.14 8.98
C ALA A 230 10.94 22.08 9.52
N GLY A 231 10.66 22.05 10.84
CA GLY A 231 9.57 22.79 11.46
C GLY A 231 8.18 22.33 10.99
N ARG A 232 8.01 21.03 10.69
CA ARG A 232 6.72 20.45 10.27
C ARG A 232 6.65 18.95 10.50
N LEU A 233 5.42 18.45 10.73
CA LEU A 233 5.13 17.02 10.72
C LEU A 233 5.17 16.48 9.28
N SER A 234 5.68 15.25 9.11
CA SER A 234 5.75 14.57 7.82
C SER A 234 5.79 13.06 8.02
N GLY A 235 4.97 12.30 7.27
CA GLY A 235 5.01 10.83 7.28
C GLY A 235 6.28 10.26 6.63
N GLU A 236 6.86 11.01 5.70
CA GLU A 236 8.09 10.68 4.99
C GLU A 236 9.26 11.54 5.47
N SER A 237 10.47 11.00 5.39
CA SER A 237 11.67 11.83 5.57
C SER A 237 11.80 12.83 4.42
N ARG A 238 12.70 13.81 4.57
CA ARG A 238 12.96 14.82 3.52
C ARG A 238 13.33 14.20 2.16
N ASP A 239 13.92 13.01 2.16
CA ASP A 239 14.36 12.30 0.96
C ASP A 239 13.27 11.34 0.40
N GLY A 240 12.03 11.45 0.89
CA GLY A 240 10.90 10.61 0.46
C GLY A 240 10.92 9.20 1.06
N VAL A 241 11.65 8.98 2.15
CA VAL A 241 11.76 7.66 2.79
C VAL A 241 10.54 7.42 3.68
N SER A 242 9.76 6.38 3.36
CA SER A 242 8.57 5.99 4.12
C SER A 242 8.92 5.39 5.49
N VAL A 243 7.93 5.27 6.39
CA VAL A 243 8.10 4.61 7.69
C VAL A 243 8.62 3.17 7.55
N HIS A 244 8.14 2.46 6.53
CA HIS A 244 8.52 1.09 6.22
C HIS A 244 10.00 0.97 5.86
N GLN A 245 10.48 1.89 5.04
CA GLN A 245 11.88 1.96 4.64
C GLN A 245 12.78 2.44 5.79
N ARG A 246 12.31 3.39 6.63
CA ARG A 246 13.05 3.82 7.84
C ARG A 246 13.28 2.66 8.80
N ILE A 247 12.23 1.89 9.10
CA ILE A 247 12.30 0.75 10.03
C ILE A 247 13.18 -0.36 9.46
N SER A 248 13.01 -0.70 8.17
CA SER A 248 13.81 -1.74 7.51
C SER A 248 15.27 -1.33 7.35
N GLY A 249 15.53 -0.07 7.00
CA GLY A 249 16.88 0.51 6.89
C GLY A 249 17.62 0.59 8.23
N ALA A 250 16.88 0.69 9.34
CA ALA A 250 17.44 0.54 10.69
C ALA A 250 17.72 -0.94 11.07
N GLY A 251 17.46 -1.88 10.17
CA GLY A 251 17.70 -3.31 10.38
C GLY A 251 16.63 -4.00 11.23
N PHE A 252 15.43 -3.43 11.34
CA PHE A 252 14.30 -4.06 12.04
C PHE A 252 13.36 -4.73 11.03
N ALA A 253 13.37 -6.06 10.97
CA ALA A 253 12.39 -6.84 10.21
C ALA A 253 11.08 -6.96 10.98
N TYR A 254 9.94 -6.74 10.33
CA TYR A 254 8.63 -6.67 10.99
C TYR A 254 7.52 -7.45 10.26
N VAL A 255 6.52 -7.85 11.04
CA VAL A 255 5.23 -8.36 10.54
C VAL A 255 4.28 -7.19 10.28
N THR A 256 4.24 -6.24 11.21
CA THR A 256 3.39 -5.05 11.11
C THR A 256 4.06 -3.89 11.84
N VAL A 257 3.77 -2.67 11.39
CA VAL A 257 4.26 -1.42 11.96
C VAL A 257 3.13 -0.41 12.08
N GLY A 258 3.23 0.46 13.07
CA GLY A 258 2.39 1.64 13.25
C GLY A 258 3.26 2.84 13.62
N GLU A 259 2.74 4.04 13.39
CA GLU A 259 3.45 5.29 13.67
C GLU A 259 2.51 6.31 14.32
N HIS A 260 3.06 7.09 15.25
CA HIS A 260 2.48 8.37 15.65
C HIS A 260 3.49 9.48 15.45
N LEU A 261 3.03 10.56 14.83
CA LEU A 261 3.78 11.79 14.62
C LEU A 261 3.01 12.94 15.27
N VAL A 262 3.65 13.62 16.20
CA VAL A 262 2.99 14.66 17.00
C VAL A 262 3.94 15.82 17.22
N SER A 263 3.46 17.05 17.07
CA SER A 263 4.19 18.26 17.46
C SER A 263 3.42 19.01 18.54
N GLY A 264 4.15 19.66 19.45
CA GLY A 264 3.58 20.53 20.48
C GLY A 264 3.66 20.01 21.93
N PRO A 265 3.36 18.71 22.23
CA PRO A 265 3.50 18.20 23.59
C PRO A 265 4.92 18.43 24.13
N ARG A 266 5.02 19.03 25.31
CA ARG A 266 6.31 19.37 25.94
C ARG A 266 6.79 18.27 26.87
N THR A 267 5.89 17.38 27.26
CA THR A 267 6.16 16.29 28.20
C THR A 267 5.69 14.95 27.64
N PRO A 268 6.30 13.82 28.08
CA PRO A 268 5.81 12.48 27.77
C PRO A 268 4.33 12.24 28.12
N ALA A 269 3.85 12.85 29.21
CA ALA A 269 2.46 12.74 29.63
C ALA A 269 1.51 13.44 28.65
N GLU A 270 1.84 14.66 28.23
CA GLU A 270 1.06 15.39 27.21
C GLU A 270 1.06 14.65 25.85
N PHE A 271 2.18 14.01 25.49
CA PHE A 271 2.26 13.19 24.28
C PHE A 271 1.33 11.97 24.39
N LEU A 272 1.35 11.27 25.52
CA LEU A 272 0.46 10.13 25.75
C LEU A 272 -1.01 10.55 25.72
N ASP A 273 -1.36 11.66 26.37
CA ASP A 273 -2.72 12.21 26.33
C ASP A 273 -3.15 12.56 24.89
N TYR A 274 -2.22 13.04 24.06
CA TYR A 274 -2.48 13.25 22.64
C TYR A 274 -2.80 11.93 21.91
N CYS A 275 -1.98 10.90 22.09
CA CYS A 275 -2.20 9.58 21.48
C CYS A 275 -3.50 8.91 21.93
N LEU A 276 -4.00 9.22 23.13
CA LEU A 276 -5.25 8.67 23.64
C LEU A 276 -6.50 9.47 23.24
N ARG A 277 -6.32 10.66 22.63
CA ARG A 277 -7.42 11.60 22.37
C ARG A 277 -8.31 11.20 21.20
N THR A 278 -7.72 10.73 20.10
CA THR A 278 -8.47 10.31 18.91
C THR A 278 -8.62 8.80 18.86
N GLU A 279 -9.71 8.33 18.25
CA GLU A 279 -9.99 6.90 18.12
C GLU A 279 -8.86 6.15 17.42
N ASP A 280 -8.36 6.69 16.31
CA ASP A 280 -7.36 6.02 15.48
C ASP A 280 -5.98 5.97 16.14
N ALA A 281 -5.57 7.04 16.81
CA ALA A 281 -4.33 7.07 17.58
C ALA A 281 -4.41 6.10 18.76
N ARG A 282 -5.54 6.10 19.48
CA ARG A 282 -5.80 5.21 20.60
C ARG A 282 -5.79 3.75 20.17
N ARG A 283 -6.38 3.42 19.01
CA ARG A 283 -6.35 2.06 18.44
C ARG A 283 -4.93 1.59 18.19
N THR A 284 -4.10 2.43 17.56
CA THR A 284 -2.69 2.08 17.29
C THR A 284 -1.89 1.89 18.58
N LEU A 285 -2.03 2.81 19.54
CA LEU A 285 -1.31 2.72 20.83
C LEU A 285 -1.72 1.48 21.64
N LEU A 286 -2.97 1.05 21.55
CA LEU A 286 -3.53 -0.09 22.29
C LEU A 286 -3.60 -1.38 21.48
N ASP A 287 -3.05 -1.41 20.27
CA ASP A 287 -3.08 -2.59 19.42
C ASP A 287 -2.25 -3.72 20.09
N PRO A 288 -2.86 -4.89 20.38
CA PRO A 288 -2.15 -6.02 20.97
C PRO A 288 -1.16 -6.67 19.99
N ALA A 289 -1.24 -6.41 18.68
CA ALA A 289 -0.29 -6.91 17.70
C ALA A 289 1.11 -6.32 17.89
N PHE A 290 1.22 -5.08 18.39
CA PHE A 290 2.51 -4.47 18.66
C PHE A 290 3.12 -4.99 19.96
N THR A 291 4.37 -5.43 19.86
CA THR A 291 5.13 -6.00 20.98
C THR A 291 6.40 -5.21 21.27
N HIS A 292 6.85 -4.37 20.32
CA HIS A 292 8.03 -3.54 20.43
C HIS A 292 7.69 -2.08 20.10
N ALA A 293 8.45 -1.16 20.70
CA ALA A 293 8.33 0.25 20.45
C ALA A 293 9.69 0.95 20.37
N GLY A 294 9.75 2.00 19.57
CA GLY A 294 10.83 2.98 19.58
C GLY A 294 10.25 4.36 19.65
N LEU A 295 10.62 5.12 20.68
CA LEU A 295 10.06 6.44 20.95
C LEU A 295 11.19 7.45 21.04
N ALA A 296 11.03 8.59 20.37
CA ALA A 296 11.98 9.68 20.45
C ALA A 296 11.29 11.02 20.18
N HIS A 297 11.94 12.08 20.63
CA HIS A 297 11.56 13.44 20.30
C HIS A 297 12.78 14.31 20.05
N ALA A 298 12.55 15.44 19.38
CA ALA A 298 13.54 16.47 19.14
C ALA A 298 12.88 17.86 19.20
N ARG A 299 13.65 18.86 19.62
CA ARG A 299 13.17 20.25 19.70
C ARG A 299 13.54 21.01 18.43
N GLY A 300 12.55 21.65 17.80
CA GLY A 300 12.72 22.49 16.64
C GLY A 300 13.55 23.73 16.98
N PRO A 301 14.66 23.99 16.26
CA PRO A 301 15.51 25.14 16.54
C PRO A 301 14.88 26.47 16.10
N ARG A 302 13.83 26.43 15.25
CA ARG A 302 13.22 27.62 14.64
C ARG A 302 11.91 28.05 15.31
N ASP A 303 11.05 27.09 15.62
CA ASP A 303 9.73 27.29 16.23
C ASP A 303 9.75 27.04 17.75
N GLY A 304 10.77 26.34 18.25
CA GLY A 304 10.89 25.96 19.66
C GLY A 304 9.98 24.79 20.07
N ASP A 305 9.23 24.21 19.13
CA ASP A 305 8.28 23.12 19.35
C ASP A 305 8.99 21.78 19.54
N THR A 306 8.34 20.85 20.21
CA THR A 306 8.84 19.47 20.35
C THR A 306 8.12 18.55 19.37
N TYR A 307 8.91 17.83 18.58
CA TYR A 307 8.47 16.87 17.57
C TYR A 307 8.70 15.45 18.07
N TRP A 308 7.63 14.65 18.11
CA TRP A 308 7.64 13.28 18.60
C TRP A 308 7.44 12.29 17.45
N THR A 309 8.21 11.21 17.48
CA THR A 309 7.99 10.03 16.67
C THR A 309 7.88 8.82 17.58
N ALA A 310 6.77 8.09 17.49
CA ALA A 310 6.60 6.80 18.14
C ALA A 310 6.34 5.72 17.09
N LEU A 311 7.24 4.75 17.02
CA LEU A 311 7.15 3.59 16.16
C LEU A 311 6.71 2.38 16.98
N TRP A 312 5.71 1.67 16.49
CA TRP A 312 5.16 0.46 17.07
C TRP A 312 5.40 -0.67 16.09
N ALA A 313 5.88 -1.82 16.57
CA ALA A 313 6.16 -2.93 15.66
C ALA A 313 5.94 -4.30 16.30
N ARG A 314 5.70 -5.28 15.43
CA ARG A 314 5.85 -6.70 15.74
C ARG A 314 7.04 -7.23 14.95
N PRO A 315 8.08 -7.79 15.60
CA PRO A 315 9.26 -8.26 14.89
C PRO A 315 8.94 -9.49 14.05
N LEU A 316 9.54 -9.58 12.86
CA LEU A 316 9.49 -10.76 12.02
C LEU A 316 10.62 -11.71 12.43
N THR A 317 10.36 -12.53 13.46
CA THR A 317 11.22 -13.68 13.79
C THR A 317 10.88 -14.86 12.90
N GLN A 318 11.74 -15.89 12.85
CA GLN A 318 11.44 -17.12 12.11
C GLN A 318 10.13 -17.78 12.58
N ALA A 319 9.87 -17.77 13.89
CA ALA A 319 8.63 -18.33 14.45
C ALA A 319 7.38 -17.51 14.06
N GLU A 320 7.53 -16.18 13.97
CA GLU A 320 6.47 -15.29 13.52
C GLU A 320 6.20 -15.45 12.03
N LEU A 321 7.25 -15.58 11.21
CA LEU A 321 7.12 -15.87 9.79
C LEU A 321 6.36 -17.18 9.56
N SER A 322 6.76 -18.26 10.24
CA SER A 322 6.09 -19.56 10.12
C SER A 322 4.63 -19.49 10.57
N ARG A 323 4.30 -18.72 11.61
CA ARG A 323 2.91 -18.52 12.04
C ARG A 323 2.09 -17.77 11.01
N THR A 324 2.63 -16.67 10.47
CA THR A 324 1.98 -15.88 9.42
C THR A 324 1.73 -16.71 8.17
N GLN A 325 2.71 -17.50 7.72
CA GLN A 325 2.56 -18.41 6.57
C GLN A 325 1.49 -19.48 6.82
N ALA A 326 1.49 -20.10 8.01
CA ALA A 326 0.50 -21.10 8.39
C ALA A 326 -0.92 -20.52 8.42
N GLU A 327 -1.09 -19.33 8.99
CA GLU A 327 -2.39 -18.65 9.05
C GLU A 327 -2.95 -18.37 7.64
N VAL A 328 -2.10 -17.93 6.69
CA VAL A 328 -2.52 -17.76 5.29
C VAL A 328 -2.93 -19.09 4.66
N VAL A 329 -2.20 -20.18 4.92
CA VAL A 329 -2.56 -21.53 4.42
C VAL A 329 -3.90 -21.98 5.00
N ASP A 330 -4.13 -21.81 6.29
CA ASP A 330 -5.35 -22.21 6.97
C ASP A 330 -6.57 -21.45 6.44
N LEU A 331 -6.45 -20.13 6.30
CA LEU A 331 -7.50 -19.28 5.73
C LEU A 331 -7.79 -19.65 4.26
N THR A 332 -6.74 -19.87 3.46
CA THR A 332 -6.90 -20.32 2.06
C THR A 332 -7.60 -21.68 1.99
N ASN A 333 -7.25 -22.62 2.87
CA ASN A 333 -7.87 -23.94 2.95
C ASN A 333 -9.31 -23.91 3.48
N ALA A 334 -9.65 -22.94 4.34
CA ALA A 334 -11.02 -22.70 4.75
C ALA A 334 -11.90 -22.29 3.56
N GLU A 335 -11.42 -21.39 2.71
CA GLU A 335 -12.11 -20.97 1.47
C GLU A 335 -12.29 -22.13 0.49
N ARG A 336 -11.25 -22.95 0.31
CA ARG A 336 -11.32 -24.17 -0.51
C ARG A 336 -12.33 -25.17 0.03
N THR A 337 -12.34 -25.40 1.33
CA THR A 337 -13.29 -26.31 1.99
C THR A 337 -14.72 -25.81 1.83
N ARG A 338 -14.95 -24.50 1.98
CA ARG A 338 -16.25 -23.85 1.74
C ARG A 338 -16.73 -24.02 0.30
N ALA A 339 -15.80 -24.11 -0.66
CA ALA A 339 -16.09 -24.39 -2.06
C ALA A 339 -16.17 -25.90 -2.40
N GLY A 340 -16.11 -26.80 -1.42
CA GLY A 340 -16.15 -28.26 -1.62
C GLY A 340 -14.87 -28.84 -2.23
N LEU A 341 -13.74 -28.16 -2.08
CA LEU A 341 -12.44 -28.58 -2.58
C LEU A 341 -11.57 -29.17 -1.48
N ARG A 342 -10.63 -30.05 -1.86
CA ARG A 342 -9.63 -30.57 -0.93
C ARG A 342 -8.67 -29.45 -0.49
N PRO A 343 -8.28 -29.42 0.81
CA PRO A 343 -7.20 -28.57 1.29
C PRO A 343 -5.90 -28.81 0.51
N LEU A 344 -5.11 -27.75 0.33
CA LEU A 344 -3.77 -27.77 -0.24
C LEU A 344 -2.76 -28.21 0.82
N ALA A 345 -1.83 -29.07 0.44
CA ALA A 345 -0.69 -29.46 1.27
C ALA A 345 0.45 -28.44 1.14
N VAL A 346 1.10 -28.10 2.25
CA VAL A 346 2.27 -27.21 2.21
C VAL A 346 3.43 -27.92 1.50
N ASP A 347 4.03 -27.26 0.51
CA ASP A 347 5.19 -27.74 -0.24
C ASP A 347 6.41 -26.86 0.12
N PRO A 348 7.44 -27.43 0.80
CA PRO A 348 8.59 -26.66 1.26
C PRO A 348 9.36 -25.94 0.14
N GLN A 349 9.42 -26.53 -1.06
CA GLN A 349 10.10 -25.93 -2.20
C GLN A 349 9.31 -24.73 -2.74
N LEU A 350 7.99 -24.82 -2.82
CA LEU A 350 7.14 -23.68 -3.17
C LEU A 350 7.21 -22.59 -2.09
N ALA A 351 7.23 -22.96 -0.80
CA ALA A 351 7.35 -21.99 0.28
C ALA A 351 8.68 -21.25 0.24
N ALA A 352 9.79 -21.95 -0.04
CA ALA A 352 11.10 -21.34 -0.22
C ALA A 352 11.12 -20.37 -1.42
N ALA A 353 10.53 -20.76 -2.56
CA ALA A 353 10.42 -19.89 -3.73
C ALA A 353 9.57 -18.64 -3.45
N ALA A 354 8.39 -18.81 -2.82
CA ALA A 354 7.50 -17.71 -2.48
C ALA A 354 8.16 -16.75 -1.49
N GLN A 355 8.83 -17.28 -0.46
CA GLN A 355 9.53 -16.47 0.52
C GLN A 355 10.67 -15.67 -0.10
N ALA A 356 11.48 -16.30 -0.95
CA ALA A 356 12.54 -15.61 -1.66
C ALA A 356 11.98 -14.46 -2.50
N TYR A 357 10.84 -14.66 -3.16
CA TYR A 357 10.23 -13.66 -4.02
C TYR A 357 9.61 -12.48 -3.25
N SER A 358 8.93 -12.74 -2.12
CA SER A 358 8.44 -11.65 -1.26
C SER A 358 9.59 -10.81 -0.69
N THR A 359 10.68 -11.45 -0.25
CA THR A 359 11.89 -10.75 0.20
C THR A 359 12.50 -9.92 -0.92
N ASP A 360 12.52 -10.45 -2.14
CA ASP A 360 13.08 -9.81 -3.31
C ASP A 360 12.28 -8.55 -3.71
N MET A 361 10.95 -8.66 -3.78
CA MET A 361 10.04 -7.53 -4.00
C MET A 361 10.23 -6.43 -2.94
N ALA A 362 10.34 -6.81 -1.66
CA ALA A 362 10.55 -5.86 -0.57
C ALA A 362 11.94 -5.19 -0.60
N THR A 363 12.98 -5.94 -0.98
CA THR A 363 14.37 -5.45 -0.98
C THR A 363 14.65 -4.55 -2.18
N ARG A 364 14.13 -4.91 -3.35
CA ARG A 364 14.35 -4.20 -4.61
C ARG A 364 13.22 -3.25 -4.98
N ASP A 365 12.22 -3.13 -4.11
CA ASP A 365 11.12 -2.16 -4.19
C ASP A 365 10.36 -2.24 -5.53
N PHE A 366 9.94 -3.47 -5.90
CA PHE A 366 9.14 -3.74 -7.10
C PHE A 366 7.96 -4.65 -6.75
N TYR A 367 6.92 -4.64 -7.58
CA TYR A 367 5.75 -5.49 -7.42
C TYR A 367 5.30 -6.03 -8.77
N SER A 368 5.68 -7.26 -9.11
CA SER A 368 5.34 -7.87 -10.40
C SER A 368 5.40 -9.39 -10.28
N HIS A 369 4.66 -10.10 -11.13
CA HIS A 369 4.79 -11.55 -11.29
C HIS A 369 6.09 -11.94 -12.01
N THR A 370 6.65 -11.01 -12.79
CA THR A 370 7.89 -11.19 -13.54
C THR A 370 9.01 -10.46 -12.81
N SER A 371 10.12 -11.16 -12.50
CA SER A 371 11.25 -10.48 -11.87
C SER A 371 11.89 -9.46 -12.83
N PRO A 372 12.69 -8.49 -12.34
CA PRO A 372 13.46 -7.59 -13.19
C PRO A 372 14.37 -8.29 -14.21
N GLU A 373 14.75 -9.54 -13.94
CA GLU A 373 15.52 -10.42 -14.83
C GLU A 373 14.65 -11.16 -15.87
N GLY A 374 13.34 -10.94 -15.86
CA GLY A 374 12.38 -11.60 -16.75
C GLY A 374 11.92 -12.99 -16.28
N THR A 375 12.30 -13.44 -15.08
CA THR A 375 11.93 -14.79 -14.59
C THR A 375 10.49 -14.85 -14.13
N GLN A 376 9.84 -15.98 -14.39
CA GLN A 376 8.42 -16.23 -14.14
C GLN A 376 8.21 -17.14 -12.91
N PRO A 377 6.97 -17.27 -12.40
CA PRO A 377 6.68 -18.07 -11.19
C PRO A 377 7.14 -19.54 -11.28
N TRP A 378 7.05 -20.16 -12.46
CA TRP A 378 7.53 -21.52 -12.67
C TRP A 378 9.06 -21.63 -12.65
N ASP A 379 9.78 -20.60 -13.10
CA ASP A 379 11.25 -20.58 -13.08
C ASP A 379 11.75 -20.56 -11.64
N ARG A 380 11.16 -19.71 -10.78
CA ARG A 380 11.52 -19.66 -9.36
C ARG A 380 11.12 -20.91 -8.59
N ALA A 381 9.96 -21.52 -8.91
CA ALA A 381 9.59 -22.81 -8.34
C ALA A 381 10.57 -23.92 -8.73
N ALA A 382 10.99 -23.97 -10.00
CA ALA A 382 11.99 -24.92 -10.49
C ALA A 382 13.37 -24.70 -9.87
N ALA A 383 13.80 -23.43 -9.75
CA ALA A 383 15.07 -23.06 -9.10
C ALA A 383 15.10 -23.46 -7.61
N ALA A 384 13.96 -23.43 -6.92
CA ALA A 384 13.80 -23.95 -5.56
C ALA A 384 13.70 -25.49 -5.48
N GLY A 385 13.77 -26.19 -6.61
CA GLY A 385 13.74 -27.66 -6.69
C GLY A 385 12.34 -28.27 -6.71
N SER A 386 11.29 -27.47 -6.94
CA SER A 386 9.93 -28.00 -7.08
C SER A 386 9.80 -28.88 -8.32
N ARG A 387 9.12 -30.02 -8.19
CA ARG A 387 8.84 -30.97 -9.29
C ARG A 387 7.42 -30.84 -9.85
N ARG A 388 6.67 -29.84 -9.39
CA ARG A 388 5.29 -29.58 -9.82
C ARG A 388 5.29 -29.15 -11.28
N ARG A 389 4.33 -29.67 -12.05
CA ARG A 389 4.26 -29.43 -13.51
C ARG A 389 3.39 -28.23 -13.86
N THR A 390 2.47 -27.88 -12.97
CA THR A 390 1.63 -26.70 -13.10
C THR A 390 1.86 -25.80 -11.91
N ILE A 391 2.23 -24.55 -12.18
CA ILE A 391 2.46 -23.51 -11.17
C ILE A 391 1.43 -22.40 -11.37
N GLY A 392 0.87 -21.92 -10.27
CA GLY A 392 0.09 -20.68 -10.22
C GLY A 392 0.65 -19.74 -9.17
N GLU A 393 0.39 -18.45 -9.29
CA GLU A 393 0.87 -17.44 -8.35
C GLU A 393 -0.22 -16.40 -8.09
N ASN A 394 -0.37 -16.03 -6.83
CA ASN A 394 -0.96 -14.77 -6.41
C ASN A 394 0.12 -13.96 -5.70
N ILE A 395 0.16 -12.65 -5.94
CA ILE A 395 0.99 -11.70 -5.17
C ILE A 395 0.08 -10.64 -4.55
N ALA A 396 0.56 -9.99 -3.49
CA ALA A 396 -0.11 -8.84 -2.89
C ALA A 396 0.89 -7.96 -2.15
N CYS A 397 0.56 -6.69 -1.95
CA CYS A 397 1.35 -5.79 -1.12
C CYS A 397 0.46 -4.80 -0.35
N GLY A 398 0.91 -4.39 0.85
CA GLY A 398 0.21 -3.42 1.69
C GLY A 398 -0.76 -4.00 2.73
N GLN A 399 -1.17 -5.27 2.60
CA GLN A 399 -2.02 -5.95 3.59
C GLN A 399 -1.23 -6.29 4.85
N ARG A 400 -1.78 -5.98 6.02
CA ARG A 400 -1.07 -6.01 7.31
C ARG A 400 -1.25 -7.31 8.07
N SER A 401 -2.06 -8.24 7.55
CA SER A 401 -2.34 -9.53 8.18
C SER A 401 -2.67 -10.63 7.17
N ALA A 402 -2.56 -11.88 7.62
CA ALA A 402 -2.99 -13.05 6.85
C ALA A 402 -4.47 -12.99 6.45
N ALA A 403 -5.34 -12.48 7.33
CA ALA A 403 -6.76 -12.28 7.04
C ALA A 403 -6.99 -11.22 5.95
N GLU A 404 -6.34 -10.06 6.06
CA GLU A 404 -6.47 -8.99 5.06
C GLU A 404 -5.99 -9.45 3.67
N VAL A 405 -4.89 -10.21 3.58
CA VAL A 405 -4.36 -10.66 2.28
C VAL A 405 -5.22 -11.77 1.65
N VAL A 406 -5.71 -12.73 2.44
CA VAL A 406 -6.58 -13.80 1.89
C VAL A 406 -7.94 -13.24 1.47
N ASP A 407 -8.53 -12.32 2.25
CA ASP A 407 -9.75 -11.62 1.84
C ASP A 407 -9.53 -10.81 0.55
N GLY A 408 -8.39 -10.11 0.45
CA GLY A 408 -7.98 -9.42 -0.78
C GLY A 408 -7.93 -10.35 -1.99
N TRP A 409 -7.26 -11.49 -1.88
CA TRP A 409 -7.20 -12.48 -2.96
C TRP A 409 -8.57 -13.09 -3.28
N MET A 410 -9.44 -13.34 -2.31
CA MET A 410 -10.78 -13.89 -2.55
C MET A 410 -11.74 -12.88 -3.19
N ASN A 411 -11.50 -11.59 -2.98
CA ASN A 411 -12.25 -10.51 -3.61
C ASN A 411 -11.75 -10.17 -5.03
N SER A 412 -10.57 -10.66 -5.43
CA SER A 412 -10.05 -10.56 -6.80
C SER A 412 -10.40 -11.81 -7.62
N PRO A 413 -11.15 -11.70 -8.74
CA PRO A 413 -11.54 -12.87 -9.53
C PRO A 413 -10.36 -13.72 -10.02
N GLY A 414 -9.25 -13.10 -10.41
CA GLY A 414 -8.04 -13.80 -10.88
C GLY A 414 -7.37 -14.59 -9.77
N HIS A 415 -7.11 -13.94 -8.62
CA HIS A 415 -6.50 -14.58 -7.47
C HIS A 415 -7.38 -15.69 -6.88
N ARG A 416 -8.69 -15.45 -6.78
CA ARG A 416 -9.68 -16.44 -6.37
C ARG A 416 -9.71 -17.64 -7.30
N ALA A 417 -9.60 -17.44 -8.62
CA ALA A 417 -9.57 -18.54 -9.57
C ALA A 417 -8.37 -19.47 -9.33
N ASN A 418 -7.21 -18.93 -8.94
CA ASN A 418 -6.06 -19.74 -8.52
C ASN A 418 -6.34 -20.49 -7.21
N ILE A 419 -6.83 -19.80 -6.17
CA ILE A 419 -7.15 -20.42 -4.86
C ILE A 419 -8.15 -21.58 -5.02
N LEU A 420 -9.17 -21.42 -5.88
CA LEU A 420 -10.23 -22.40 -6.08
C LEU A 420 -9.98 -23.35 -7.26
N LYS A 421 -8.78 -23.34 -7.86
CA LYS A 421 -8.45 -24.27 -8.93
C LYS A 421 -8.36 -25.69 -8.37
N ARG A 422 -9.15 -26.61 -8.94
CA ARG A 422 -9.28 -28.00 -8.48
C ARG A 422 -7.98 -28.79 -8.60
N ASP A 423 -7.20 -28.53 -9.64
CA ASP A 423 -6.00 -29.30 -9.96
C ASP A 423 -4.83 -28.98 -9.03
N PHE A 424 -4.83 -27.81 -8.40
CA PHE A 424 -3.81 -27.49 -7.41
C PHE A 424 -4.00 -28.33 -6.16
N THR A 425 -2.90 -28.94 -5.74
CA THR A 425 -2.82 -29.84 -4.59
C THR A 425 -1.84 -29.34 -3.52
N HIS A 426 -0.94 -28.42 -3.90
CA HIS A 426 0.11 -27.91 -3.04
C HIS A 426 0.18 -26.39 -3.01
N ILE A 427 0.69 -25.83 -1.91
CA ILE A 427 0.82 -24.40 -1.67
C ILE A 427 2.15 -24.04 -0.99
N GLY A 428 2.70 -22.87 -1.31
CA GLY A 428 3.79 -22.24 -0.59
C GLY A 428 3.53 -20.74 -0.39
N ILE A 429 3.79 -20.22 0.80
CA ILE A 429 3.54 -18.81 1.15
C ILE A 429 4.85 -18.09 1.46
N GLY A 430 5.01 -16.88 0.93
CA GLY A 430 6.05 -15.93 1.25
C GLY A 430 5.48 -14.68 1.89
N PHE A 431 6.23 -14.11 2.83
CA PHE A 431 5.93 -12.82 3.46
C PHE A 431 7.20 -12.02 3.74
N ALA A 432 7.21 -10.75 3.39
CA ALA A 432 8.26 -9.82 3.80
C ALA A 432 7.67 -8.45 4.18
N GLY A 433 8.14 -7.90 5.30
CA GLY A 433 7.94 -6.48 5.63
C GLY A 433 9.09 -5.65 5.06
N GLY A 434 8.80 -4.51 4.46
CA GLY A 434 9.79 -3.65 3.81
C GLY A 434 9.23 -2.90 2.60
N GLY A 435 10.12 -2.34 1.77
CA GLY A 435 9.76 -1.57 0.58
C GLY A 435 8.84 -0.36 0.84
N ARG A 436 8.36 0.26 -0.23
CA ARG A 436 7.38 1.36 -0.16
C ARG A 436 6.00 0.89 0.25
N ALA A 437 5.59 -0.28 -0.25
CA ALA A 437 4.28 -0.86 0.05
C ALA A 437 4.17 -1.45 1.47
N GLY A 438 5.27 -1.51 2.21
CA GLY A 438 5.32 -1.93 3.61
C GLY A 438 5.28 -3.43 3.85
N THR A 439 4.49 -4.18 3.08
CA THR A 439 4.44 -5.64 3.12
C THR A 439 4.31 -6.21 1.73
N TYR A 440 4.86 -7.40 1.53
CA TYR A 440 4.82 -8.13 0.27
C TYR A 440 4.50 -9.59 0.55
N TRP A 441 3.61 -10.14 -0.25
CA TRP A 441 3.07 -11.48 -0.11
C TRP A 441 3.18 -12.22 -1.44
N THR A 442 3.49 -13.51 -1.35
CA THR A 442 3.49 -14.41 -2.51
C THR A 442 2.83 -15.71 -2.10
N GLN A 443 1.88 -16.18 -2.91
CA GLN A 443 1.20 -17.45 -2.75
C GLN A 443 1.40 -18.27 -4.02
N LEU A 444 2.25 -19.29 -3.94
CA LEU A 444 2.52 -20.23 -5.03
C LEU A 444 1.68 -21.49 -4.88
N PHE A 445 1.15 -21.96 -6.00
CA PHE A 445 0.38 -23.19 -6.10
C PHE A 445 1.09 -24.22 -6.97
N GLY A 446 0.88 -25.50 -6.68
CA GLY A 446 1.48 -26.60 -7.43
C GLY A 446 0.53 -27.79 -7.66
N ALA A 447 0.68 -28.44 -8.81
CA ALA A 447 0.10 -29.74 -9.13
C ALA A 447 1.18 -30.74 -9.56
#